data_AF-I1LTE1-F1
#
_entry.id   AF-I1LTE1-F1
#
_cell.length_a   1.000
_cell.length_b   1.000
_cell.length_c   1.000
_cell.angle_alpha   90.00
_cell.angle_beta   90.00
_cell.angle_gamma   90.00
#
_symmetry.space_group_name_H-M   'P 1'
#
loop_
_entity.id
_entity.type
_entity.pdbx_description
1 polymer ?
#
loop_
_entity_poly.entity_id
_entity_poly.type
_entity_poly.pdbx_seq_one_letter_code
_entity_poly.pdbx_strand_id
1 'polypeptide(L)'
;MNAKVKVKVGGFLWLEGLVEACCLHRVVILCMRSNKLLMRTGQCFLLNGFIFLGSIFVLNSVVIPALWWILPDQCSQFVSHKLCDLGGTLKFYSFLRLALIQLFYVLWFYPLYVFSIVLSTIWYNDIARYGYAAMGRSKFTVEKGSSQNNSPTVQNAHHVKGPSGLGGVMIGIGQQVYSILLLSVFFLEVYATGFIPYIGKLLNFLLLSWMYAYYCFEYKWNFNEVALDRRLDYFESYWPFFAGFGSPCVLAIFFFSPLVSYGIMAILFPLFVLTATGSESEQEISFEKHKWRVAGVGRLPIFYVADKVSMWMLSLLPLEKGDQVHDRKAQ
;
A
#
# COMPACT_ATOMS: atom_id res chain seq x y z
N MET A 1 29.08 -5.44 -19.35
CA MET A 1 28.98 -4.22 -18.53
C MET A 1 29.28 -4.56 -17.07
N ASN A 2 30.07 -3.73 -16.39
CA ASN A 2 30.66 -4.06 -15.08
C ASN A 2 29.59 -4.06 -13.98
N ALA A 3 29.47 -5.14 -13.19
CA ALA A 3 28.46 -5.28 -12.13
C ALA A 3 28.43 -4.06 -11.18
N LYS A 4 29.60 -3.46 -10.93
CA LYS A 4 29.74 -2.22 -10.17
C LYS A 4 28.92 -1.06 -10.71
N VAL A 5 28.83 -0.90 -12.04
CA VAL A 5 28.04 0.18 -12.66
C VAL A 5 26.55 -0.06 -12.42
N LYS A 6 26.07 -1.30 -12.60
CA LYS A 6 24.67 -1.66 -12.33
C LYS A 6 24.27 -1.38 -10.88
N VAL A 7 25.11 -1.80 -9.93
CA VAL A 7 24.90 -1.56 -8.49
C VAL A 7 24.91 -0.05 -8.20
N LYS A 8 25.83 0.71 -8.78
CA LYS A 8 25.90 2.16 -8.58
C LYS A 8 24.66 2.89 -9.10
N VAL A 9 24.22 2.60 -10.33
CA VAL A 9 23.01 3.23 -10.89
C VAL A 9 21.77 2.77 -10.12
N GLY A 10 21.70 1.50 -9.73
CA GLY A 10 20.58 0.99 -8.94
C GLY A 10 20.49 1.64 -7.56
N GLY A 11 21.64 1.86 -6.90
CA GLY A 11 21.71 2.60 -5.65
C GLY A 11 21.31 4.07 -5.78
N PHE A 12 21.65 4.71 -6.90
CA PHE A 12 21.20 6.09 -7.18
C PHE A 12 19.67 6.16 -7.35
N LEU A 13 19.08 5.26 -8.15
CA LEU A 13 17.62 5.19 -8.31
C LEU A 13 16.92 4.87 -6.99
N TRP A 14 17.48 3.99 -6.16
CA TRP A 14 16.94 3.70 -4.84
C TRP A 14 16.98 4.93 -3.92
N LEU A 15 18.08 5.69 -3.93
CA LEU A 15 18.18 6.95 -3.18
C LEU A 15 17.18 7.99 -3.68
N GLU A 16 16.99 8.11 -4.99
CA GLU A 16 16.00 9.01 -5.59
C GLU A 16 14.58 8.66 -5.14
N GLY A 17 14.22 7.37 -5.16
CA GLY A 17 12.94 6.88 -4.63
C GLY A 17 12.77 7.17 -3.14
N LEU A 18 13.81 6.95 -2.33
CA LEU A 18 13.79 7.25 -0.90
C LEU A 18 13.58 8.75 -0.64
N VAL A 19 14.32 9.61 -1.35
CA VAL A 19 14.20 11.07 -1.23
C VAL A 19 12.78 11.50 -1.62
N GLU A 20 12.25 10.95 -2.71
CA GLU A 20 10.90 11.26 -3.17
C GLU A 20 9.82 10.88 -2.14
N ALA A 21 9.95 9.71 -1.49
CA ALA A 21 9.06 9.33 -0.40
C ALA A 21 9.17 10.27 0.82
N CYS A 22 10.38 10.75 1.12
CA CYS A 22 10.65 11.66 2.23
C CYS A 22 10.33 13.14 1.94
N CYS A 23 9.89 13.50 0.74
CA CYS A 23 9.49 14.87 0.36
C CYS A 23 8.15 15.32 1.00
N LEU A 24 7.97 15.11 2.30
CA LEU A 24 6.74 15.40 3.06
C LEU A 24 6.38 16.90 3.09
N HIS A 25 7.34 17.79 2.84
CA HIS A 25 7.07 19.23 2.70
C HIS A 25 6.03 19.52 1.60
N ARG A 26 6.03 18.74 0.50
CA ARG A 26 5.02 18.84 -0.57
C ARG A 26 3.63 18.51 -0.05
N VAL A 27 3.52 17.52 0.82
CA VAL A 27 2.27 17.11 1.46
C VAL A 27 1.71 18.24 2.33
N VAL A 28 2.55 18.87 3.13
CA VAL A 28 2.14 20.01 3.98
C VAL A 28 1.59 21.15 3.12
N ILE A 29 2.27 21.49 2.03
CA ILE A 29 1.82 22.54 1.10
C ILE A 29 0.46 22.18 0.48
N LEU A 30 0.26 20.93 0.04
CA LEU A 30 -1.00 20.46 -0.52
C LEU A 30 -2.15 20.51 0.50
N CYS A 31 -1.89 20.08 1.73
CA CYS A 31 -2.87 20.15 2.82
C CYS A 31 -3.28 21.60 3.08
N MET A 32 -2.33 22.55 3.10
CA MET A 32 -2.66 23.97 3.26
C MET A 32 -3.46 24.55 2.09
N ARG A 33 -3.31 24.00 0.86
CA ARG A 33 -4.07 24.43 -0.32
C ARG A 33 -5.50 23.89 -0.37
N SER A 34 -5.82 22.83 0.37
CA SER A 34 -7.14 22.18 0.31
C SER A 34 -7.64 21.84 1.71
N ASN A 35 -8.63 22.61 2.18
CA ASN A 35 -9.29 22.36 3.46
C ASN A 35 -9.89 20.94 3.55
N LYS A 36 -10.41 20.42 2.44
CA LYS A 36 -10.94 19.04 2.40
C LYS A 36 -9.83 18.00 2.60
N LEU A 37 -8.67 18.23 1.98
CA LEU A 37 -7.48 17.38 2.17
C LEU A 37 -6.96 17.46 3.60
N LEU A 38 -6.83 18.67 4.14
CA LEU A 38 -6.38 18.89 5.52
C LEU A 38 -7.30 18.18 6.52
N MET A 39 -8.62 18.33 6.35
CA MET A 39 -9.61 17.70 7.23
C MET A 39 -9.52 16.17 7.19
N ARG A 40 -9.46 15.56 5.99
CA ARG A 40 -9.34 14.10 5.87
C ARG A 40 -8.03 13.56 6.40
N THR A 41 -6.92 14.26 6.14
CA THR A 41 -5.61 13.90 6.69
C THR A 41 -5.65 13.99 8.22
N GLY A 42 -6.19 15.08 8.78
CA GLY A 42 -6.35 15.24 10.23
C GLY A 42 -7.21 14.15 10.88
N GLN A 43 -8.32 13.76 10.24
CA GLN A 43 -9.16 12.64 10.70
C GLN A 43 -8.38 11.33 10.77
N CYS A 44 -7.55 11.05 9.77
CA CYS A 44 -6.70 9.87 9.74
C CYS A 44 -5.67 9.87 10.88
N PHE A 45 -4.99 11.00 11.11
CA PHE A 45 -4.05 11.16 12.23
C PHE A 45 -4.75 11.05 13.59
N LEU A 46 -5.95 11.60 13.73
CA LEU A 46 -6.72 11.51 14.97
C LEU A 46 -7.12 10.06 15.26
N LEU A 47 -7.66 9.35 14.27
CA LEU A 47 -8.09 7.97 14.47
C LEU A 47 -6.91 7.03 14.70
N ASN A 48 -5.89 7.08 13.85
CA ASN A 48 -4.81 6.09 13.86
C ASN A 48 -3.70 6.45 14.86
N GLY A 49 -3.38 7.75 14.99
CA GLY A 49 -2.40 8.23 15.96
C GLY A 49 -2.99 8.41 17.34
N PHE A 50 -3.95 9.31 17.48
CA PHE A 50 -4.43 9.68 18.81
C PHE A 50 -5.28 8.59 19.45
N ILE A 51 -6.28 8.06 18.75
CA ILE A 51 -7.19 7.07 19.31
C ILE A 51 -6.53 5.70 19.34
N PHE A 52 -6.06 5.19 18.20
CA PHE A 52 -5.54 3.82 18.11
C PHE A 52 -4.19 3.64 18.80
N LEU A 53 -3.13 4.36 18.37
CA LEU A 53 -1.82 4.28 19.05
C LEU A 53 -1.89 4.80 20.49
N GLY A 54 -2.68 5.85 20.76
CA GLY A 54 -2.90 6.33 22.12
C GLY A 54 -3.56 5.27 23.03
N SER A 55 -4.53 4.51 22.51
CA SER A 55 -5.11 3.37 23.27
C SER A 55 -4.05 2.33 23.60
N ILE A 56 -3.17 1.98 22.66
CA ILE A 56 -2.10 1.00 22.89
C ILE A 56 -1.12 1.54 23.95
N PHE A 57 -0.78 2.83 23.86
CA PHE A 57 0.07 3.49 24.83
C PHE A 57 -0.52 3.44 26.25
N VAL A 58 -1.81 3.75 26.40
CA VAL A 58 -2.53 3.68 27.69
C VAL A 58 -2.58 2.25 28.22
N LEU A 59 -2.84 1.26 27.37
CA LEU A 59 -2.82 -0.14 27.77
C LEU A 59 -1.46 -0.52 28.36
N ASN A 60 -0.38 -0.26 27.63
CA ASN A 60 0.96 -0.69 28.02
C ASN A 60 1.55 0.10 29.18
N SER A 61 1.26 1.40 29.26
CA SER A 61 1.91 2.31 30.22
C SER A 61 1.09 2.55 31.47
N VAL A 62 -0.23 2.31 31.44
CA VAL A 62 -1.13 2.57 32.57
C VAL A 62 -1.85 1.29 32.99
N VAL A 63 -2.62 0.68 32.09
CA VAL A 63 -3.51 -0.42 32.46
C VAL A 63 -2.73 -1.66 32.88
N ILE A 64 -1.75 -2.10 32.09
CA ILE A 64 -0.95 -3.28 32.42
C ILE A 64 -0.20 -3.07 33.74
N PRO A 65 0.58 -1.99 33.95
CA PRO A 65 1.24 -1.74 35.24
C PRO A 65 0.26 -1.68 36.42
N ALA A 66 -0.91 -1.06 36.25
CA ALA A 66 -1.94 -1.03 37.29
C ALA A 66 -2.46 -2.45 37.62
N LEU A 67 -2.68 -3.30 36.62
CA LEU A 67 -3.07 -4.69 36.83
C LEU A 67 -1.98 -5.50 37.53
N TRP A 68 -0.70 -5.26 37.22
CA TRP A 68 0.42 -5.90 37.93
C TRP A 68 0.48 -5.47 39.40
N TRP A 69 0.18 -4.20 39.70
CA TRP A 69 0.08 -3.72 41.07
C TRP A 69 -1.09 -4.38 41.81
N ILE A 70 -2.29 -4.34 41.23
CA ILE A 70 -3.53 -4.81 41.89
C ILE A 70 -3.53 -6.34 42.03
N LEU A 71 -2.98 -7.06 41.05
CA LEU A 71 -2.93 -8.52 40.97
C LEU A 71 -1.46 -9.00 40.88
N PRO A 72 -0.69 -8.91 41.97
CA PRO A 72 0.72 -9.29 41.99
C PRO A 72 0.90 -10.81 41.98
N ASP A 73 2.00 -11.27 41.40
CA ASP A 73 2.38 -12.69 41.31
C ASP A 73 3.66 -13.02 42.10
N GLN A 74 4.29 -12.03 42.71
CA GLN A 74 5.46 -12.21 43.57
C GLN A 74 5.09 -11.94 45.03
N CYS A 75 5.38 -12.92 45.88
CA CYS A 75 5.02 -12.86 47.29
C CYS A 75 5.81 -11.79 48.08
N SER A 76 6.94 -11.33 47.55
CA SER A 76 7.86 -10.36 48.17
C SER A 76 7.28 -8.96 48.38
N GLN A 77 6.10 -8.65 47.82
CA GLN A 77 5.42 -7.36 48.01
C GLN A 77 4.49 -7.32 49.24
N PHE A 78 4.25 -8.45 49.92
CA PHE A 78 3.38 -8.49 51.09
C PHE A 78 4.18 -8.70 52.39
N VAL A 79 3.97 -7.81 53.36
CA VAL A 79 4.62 -7.81 54.68
C VAL A 79 4.24 -9.05 55.53
N SER A 80 3.21 -9.80 55.15
CA SER A 80 2.72 -10.93 55.94
C SER A 80 2.90 -12.27 55.20
N HIS A 81 3.85 -13.08 55.68
CA HIS A 81 4.21 -14.42 55.20
C HIS A 81 3.04 -15.43 55.13
N LYS A 82 1.85 -15.09 55.64
CA LYS A 82 0.68 -15.98 55.68
C LYS A 82 -0.07 -16.14 54.35
N LEU A 83 0.11 -15.21 53.40
CA LEU A 83 -0.57 -15.30 52.09
C LEU A 83 0.19 -16.15 51.06
N CYS A 84 1.46 -16.45 51.33
CA CYS A 84 2.34 -17.22 50.45
C CYS A 84 1.99 -18.71 50.36
N ASP A 85 1.31 -19.22 51.40
CA ASP A 85 1.07 -20.66 51.57
C ASP A 85 -0.07 -21.20 50.68
N LEU A 86 -0.74 -20.31 49.94
CA LEU A 86 -1.80 -20.66 49.00
C LEU A 86 -1.36 -20.36 47.56
N GLY A 87 -0.49 -21.21 47.00
CA GLY A 87 -0.08 -21.12 45.59
C GLY A 87 -1.25 -21.08 44.59
N GLY A 88 -2.46 -21.46 45.02
CA GLY A 88 -3.70 -21.26 44.28
C GLY A 88 -4.09 -19.79 44.07
N THR A 89 -3.93 -18.92 45.06
CA THR A 89 -4.31 -17.48 44.96
C THR A 89 -3.44 -16.75 43.95
N LEU A 90 -2.12 -16.96 43.98
CA LEU A 90 -1.18 -16.35 43.03
C LEU A 90 -1.46 -16.80 41.59
N LYS A 91 -1.75 -18.08 41.39
CA LYS A 91 -2.17 -18.61 40.07
C LYS A 91 -3.49 -17.97 39.62
N PHE A 92 -4.45 -17.81 40.53
CA PHE A 92 -5.72 -17.15 40.23
C PHE A 92 -5.53 -15.69 39.82
N TYR A 93 -4.68 -14.93 40.51
CA TYR A 93 -4.36 -13.53 40.16
C TYR A 93 -3.68 -13.43 38.80
N SER A 94 -2.70 -14.28 38.52
CA SER A 94 -2.07 -14.32 37.19
C SER A 94 -3.07 -14.66 36.09
N PHE A 95 -3.99 -15.60 36.33
CA PHE A 95 -5.06 -15.94 35.40
C PHE A 95 -6.01 -14.76 35.17
N LEU A 96 -6.47 -14.12 36.24
CA LEU A 96 -7.38 -12.98 36.15
C LEU A 96 -6.75 -11.80 35.40
N ARG A 97 -5.46 -11.52 35.65
CA ARG A 97 -4.69 -10.50 34.93
C ARG A 97 -4.62 -10.81 33.43
N LEU A 98 -4.29 -12.05 33.06
CA LEU A 98 -4.28 -12.46 31.66
C LEU A 98 -5.66 -12.32 31.02
N ALA A 99 -6.72 -12.77 31.71
CA ALA A 99 -8.10 -12.68 31.23
C ALA A 99 -8.53 -11.23 31.00
N LEU A 100 -8.23 -10.33 31.94
CA LEU A 100 -8.53 -8.89 31.81
C LEU A 100 -7.79 -8.26 30.63
N ILE A 101 -6.50 -8.55 30.46
CA ILE A 101 -5.72 -8.05 29.31
C ILE A 101 -6.32 -8.57 28.00
N GLN A 102 -6.68 -9.86 27.92
CA GLN A 102 -7.31 -10.44 26.72
C GLN A 102 -8.68 -9.80 26.42
N LEU A 103 -9.47 -9.49 27.44
CA LEU A 103 -10.74 -8.77 27.26
C LEU A 103 -10.52 -7.38 26.65
N PHE A 104 -9.48 -6.66 27.07
CA PHE A 104 -9.11 -5.39 26.42
C PHE A 104 -8.78 -5.59 24.93
N TYR A 105 -8.00 -6.62 24.58
CA TYR A 105 -7.70 -6.89 23.17
C TYR A 105 -8.95 -7.21 22.35
N VAL A 106 -9.79 -8.12 22.86
CA VAL A 106 -10.97 -8.62 22.12
C VAL A 106 -12.08 -7.58 22.03
N LEU A 107 -12.37 -6.86 23.11
CA LEU A 107 -13.52 -5.94 23.17
C LEU A 107 -13.18 -4.49 22.77
N TRP A 108 -11.91 -4.11 22.82
CA TRP A 108 -11.48 -2.74 22.48
C TRP A 108 -10.62 -2.72 21.23
N PHE A 109 -9.45 -3.38 21.25
CA PHE A 109 -8.46 -3.22 20.19
C PHE A 109 -8.87 -3.85 18.86
N TYR A 110 -9.44 -5.06 18.84
CA TYR A 110 -9.87 -5.66 17.57
C TYR A 110 -11.02 -4.90 16.91
N PRO A 111 -12.09 -4.50 17.63
CA PRO A 111 -13.12 -3.64 17.04
C PRO A 111 -12.56 -2.30 16.54
N LEU A 112 -11.68 -1.66 17.33
CA LEU A 112 -11.07 -0.39 16.95
C LEU A 112 -10.15 -0.55 15.72
N TYR A 113 -9.40 -1.64 15.64
CA TYR A 113 -8.56 -2.00 14.50
C TYR A 113 -9.38 -2.18 13.23
N VAL A 114 -10.47 -2.96 13.28
CA VAL A 114 -11.36 -3.18 12.14
C VAL A 114 -11.97 -1.85 11.69
N PHE A 115 -12.46 -1.04 12.62
CA PHE A 115 -13.02 0.27 12.31
C PHE A 115 -11.99 1.22 11.68
N SER A 116 -10.77 1.23 12.23
CA SER A 116 -9.64 1.98 11.71
C SER A 116 -9.30 1.57 10.27
N ILE A 117 -9.24 0.27 9.95
CA ILE A 117 -8.99 -0.22 8.59
C ILE A 117 -10.06 0.29 7.62
N VAL A 118 -11.34 0.12 7.97
CA VAL A 118 -12.45 0.47 7.08
C VAL A 118 -12.47 1.98 6.79
N LEU A 119 -12.41 2.80 7.83
CA LEU A 119 -12.43 4.25 7.65
C LEU A 119 -11.19 4.78 6.96
N SER A 120 -10.01 4.25 7.32
CA SER A 120 -8.75 4.65 6.69
C SER A 120 -8.79 4.36 5.19
N THR A 121 -9.30 3.20 4.77
CA THR A 121 -9.43 2.85 3.34
C THR A 121 -10.30 3.84 2.57
N ILE A 122 -11.42 4.28 3.16
CA ILE A 122 -12.31 5.29 2.56
C ILE A 122 -11.60 6.65 2.50
N TRP A 123 -10.98 7.05 3.60
CA TRP A 123 -10.29 8.35 3.67
C TRP A 123 -9.06 8.42 2.78
N TYR A 124 -8.33 7.33 2.55
CA TYR A 124 -7.19 7.33 1.62
C TYR A 124 -7.62 7.63 0.19
N ASN A 125 -8.76 7.10 -0.25
CA ASN A 125 -9.34 7.43 -1.56
C ASN A 125 -9.73 8.91 -1.65
N ASP A 126 -10.37 9.46 -0.62
CA ASP A 126 -10.70 10.88 -0.55
C ASP A 126 -9.45 11.77 -0.54
N ILE A 127 -8.44 11.41 0.25
CA ILE A 127 -7.15 12.11 0.37
C ILE A 127 -6.45 12.15 -0.99
N ALA A 128 -6.34 11.01 -1.67
CA ALA A 128 -5.74 10.95 -2.98
C ALA A 128 -6.50 11.83 -3.99
N ARG A 129 -7.85 11.77 -3.96
CA ARG A 129 -8.71 12.61 -4.81
C ARG A 129 -8.52 14.11 -4.57
N TYR A 130 -8.51 14.53 -3.30
CA TYR A 130 -8.34 15.94 -2.94
C TYR A 130 -6.90 16.42 -3.18
N GLY A 131 -5.91 15.56 -2.97
CA GLY A 131 -4.51 15.82 -3.31
C GLY A 131 -4.33 16.07 -4.79
N TYR A 132 -4.88 15.18 -5.63
CA TYR A 132 -4.83 15.31 -7.08
C TYR A 132 -5.51 16.61 -7.56
N ALA A 133 -6.68 16.94 -7.01
CA ALA A 133 -7.38 18.19 -7.31
C ALA A 133 -6.58 19.44 -6.86
N ALA A 134 -5.93 19.40 -5.70
CA ALA A 134 -5.13 20.51 -5.16
C ALA A 134 -3.84 20.78 -5.95
N MET A 135 -3.34 19.78 -6.68
CA MET A 135 -2.19 19.94 -7.59
C MET A 135 -2.55 20.68 -8.88
N GLY A 136 -3.84 20.93 -9.14
CA GLY A 136 -4.29 21.54 -10.40
C GLY A 136 -4.16 20.60 -11.61
N ARG A 137 -3.85 19.32 -11.38
CA ARG A 137 -3.91 18.31 -12.44
C ARG A 137 -5.39 17.96 -12.65
N SER A 138 -6.01 18.50 -13.69
CA SER A 138 -7.25 17.91 -14.20
C SER A 138 -6.92 16.51 -14.74
N LYS A 139 -7.90 15.59 -14.77
CA LYS A 139 -7.76 14.34 -15.53
C LYS A 139 -7.16 14.69 -16.89
N PHE A 140 -6.08 14.03 -17.28
CA PHE A 140 -5.51 14.14 -18.62
C PHE A 140 -6.50 13.44 -19.57
N THR A 141 -7.68 14.04 -19.75
CA THR A 141 -8.55 13.73 -20.86
C THR A 141 -7.73 14.13 -22.07
N VAL A 142 -7.40 13.16 -22.91
CA VAL A 142 -6.89 13.40 -24.25
C VAL A 142 -7.90 14.32 -24.92
N GLU A 143 -7.66 15.62 -24.86
CA GLU A 143 -8.42 16.61 -25.61
C GLU A 143 -8.25 16.24 -27.06
N LYS A 144 -9.35 15.80 -27.67
CA LYS A 144 -9.57 15.97 -29.09
C LYS A 144 -9.32 17.44 -29.38
N GLY A 145 -8.16 17.74 -29.94
CA GLY A 145 -7.85 19.04 -30.50
C GLY A 145 -8.94 19.43 -31.49
N SER A 146 -9.81 20.33 -31.06
CA SER A 146 -10.56 21.20 -31.94
C SER A 146 -9.58 22.24 -32.47
N SER A 147 -8.97 21.96 -33.61
CA SER A 147 -8.48 22.99 -34.51
C SER A 147 -8.58 22.49 -35.94
N GLN A 148 -9.60 23.03 -36.58
CA GLN A 148 -9.85 23.11 -38.00
C GLN A 148 -8.60 23.60 -38.74
N ASN A 149 -8.04 22.79 -39.64
CA ASN A 149 -7.68 23.13 -41.03
C ASN A 149 -6.48 22.32 -41.58
N ASN A 150 -6.80 21.55 -42.63
CA ASN A 150 -6.03 21.29 -43.85
C ASN A 150 -4.59 20.74 -43.74
N SER A 151 -4.43 19.43 -43.96
CA SER A 151 -3.82 18.85 -45.18
C SER A 151 -3.64 17.32 -45.05
N PRO A 152 -3.79 16.52 -46.13
CA PRO A 152 -3.68 15.06 -46.07
C PRO A 152 -2.31 14.59 -46.58
N THR A 153 -1.55 13.81 -45.81
CA THR A 153 -0.88 12.54 -46.23
C THR A 153 0.13 12.03 -45.19
N VAL A 154 0.36 10.70 -45.26
CA VAL A 154 1.40 9.87 -44.63
C VAL A 154 1.07 9.22 -43.28
N GLN A 155 0.25 8.17 -43.39
CA GLN A 155 0.58 6.77 -43.04
C GLN A 155 1.26 6.45 -41.69
N ASN A 156 0.59 5.54 -40.97
CA ASN A 156 1.15 4.56 -40.04
C ASN A 156 1.55 5.05 -38.65
N ALA A 157 0.54 5.41 -37.85
CA ALA A 157 0.59 5.15 -36.41
C ALA A 157 -0.64 4.33 -36.02
N HIS A 158 -0.39 3.12 -35.50
CA HIS A 158 -1.35 2.29 -34.78
C HIS A 158 -1.84 3.04 -33.53
N HIS A 159 -2.67 4.06 -33.70
CA HIS A 159 -3.57 4.51 -32.65
C HIS A 159 -4.76 3.57 -32.69
N VAL A 160 -4.64 2.45 -31.97
CA VAL A 160 -5.79 1.61 -31.64
C VAL A 160 -6.75 2.51 -30.87
N LYS A 161 -7.79 2.96 -31.57
CA LYS A 161 -8.91 3.70 -31.03
C LYS A 161 -9.58 2.73 -30.04
N GLY A 162 -9.30 2.89 -28.75
CA GLY A 162 -9.93 2.09 -27.70
C GLY A 162 -11.46 2.16 -27.86
N PRO A 163 -12.18 1.07 -27.56
CA PRO A 163 -13.62 0.99 -27.80
C PRO A 163 -14.31 2.09 -26.99
N SER A 164 -14.80 3.11 -27.70
CA SER A 164 -15.50 4.23 -27.09
C SER A 164 -16.94 3.79 -26.84
N GLY A 165 -17.32 3.62 -25.57
CA GLY A 165 -18.66 3.19 -25.13
C GLY A 165 -18.62 2.16 -24.00
N LEU A 166 -19.66 1.33 -23.91
CA LEU A 166 -19.81 0.26 -22.91
C LEU A 166 -18.60 -0.69 -22.87
N GLY A 167 -18.00 -1.01 -24.02
CA GLY A 167 -16.82 -1.86 -24.11
C GLY A 167 -15.59 -1.27 -23.39
N GLY A 168 -15.38 0.04 -23.45
CA GLY A 168 -14.31 0.71 -22.72
C GLY A 168 -14.52 0.65 -21.20
N VAL A 169 -15.77 0.80 -20.75
CA VAL A 169 -16.13 0.66 -19.32
C VAL A 169 -15.89 -0.78 -18.84
N MET A 170 -16.31 -1.77 -19.63
CA MET A 170 -16.14 -3.18 -19.29
C MET A 170 -14.66 -3.59 -19.22
N ILE A 171 -13.83 -3.09 -20.15
CA ILE A 171 -12.37 -3.27 -20.09
C ILE A 171 -11.79 -2.63 -18.83
N GLY A 172 -12.23 -1.42 -18.46
CA GLY A 172 -11.79 -0.74 -17.25
C GLY A 172 -12.15 -1.53 -15.98
N ILE A 173 -13.38 -2.06 -15.89
CA ILE A 173 -13.81 -2.92 -14.78
C ILE A 173 -12.96 -4.19 -14.72
N GLY A 174 -12.74 -4.84 -15.87
CA GLY A 174 -11.91 -6.04 -15.95
C GLY A 174 -10.47 -5.81 -15.47
N GLN A 175 -9.86 -4.68 -15.90
CA GLN A 175 -8.52 -4.30 -15.44
C GLN A 175 -8.47 -4.05 -13.93
N GLN A 176 -9.51 -3.42 -13.35
CA GLN A 176 -9.55 -3.17 -11.91
C GLN A 176 -9.71 -4.46 -11.10
N VAL A 177 -10.58 -5.36 -11.53
CA VAL A 177 -10.77 -6.68 -10.89
C VAL A 177 -9.47 -7.48 -10.94
N TYR A 178 -8.80 -7.51 -12.09
CA TYR A 178 -7.52 -8.20 -12.22
C TYR A 178 -6.40 -7.52 -11.42
N SER A 179 -6.37 -6.18 -11.30
CA SER A 179 -5.42 -5.48 -10.40
C SER A 179 -5.62 -5.93 -8.94
N ILE A 180 -6.87 -5.98 -8.47
CA ILE A 180 -7.20 -6.42 -7.10
C ILE A 180 -6.77 -7.86 -6.88
N LEU A 181 -7.04 -8.76 -7.83
CA LEU A 181 -6.64 -10.16 -7.74
C LEU A 181 -5.12 -10.30 -7.69
N LEU A 182 -4.41 -9.66 -8.63
CA LEU A 182 -2.96 -9.65 -8.72
C LEU A 182 -2.31 -9.18 -7.42
N LEU A 183 -2.79 -8.06 -6.87
CA LEU A 183 -2.27 -7.48 -5.63
C LEU A 183 -2.59 -8.36 -4.41
N SER A 184 -3.73 -9.05 -4.42
CA SER A 184 -4.10 -9.98 -3.34
C SER A 184 -3.20 -11.20 -3.33
N VAL A 185 -2.89 -11.76 -4.50
CA VAL A 185 -1.92 -12.87 -4.61
C VAL A 185 -0.53 -12.40 -4.22
N PHE A 186 -0.10 -11.24 -4.70
CA PHE A 186 1.20 -10.67 -4.33
C PHE A 186 1.32 -10.44 -2.81
N PHE A 187 0.26 -9.94 -2.16
CA PHE A 187 0.22 -9.83 -0.69
C PHE A 187 0.43 -11.18 0.01
N LEU A 188 -0.22 -12.25 -0.48
CA LEU A 188 -0.07 -13.59 0.07
C LEU A 188 1.37 -14.12 -0.11
N GLU A 189 2.00 -13.84 -1.26
CA GLU A 189 3.40 -14.15 -1.50
C GLU A 189 4.31 -13.43 -0.51
N VAL A 190 4.12 -12.12 -0.33
CA VAL A 190 4.89 -11.34 0.64
C VAL A 190 4.71 -11.91 2.05
N TYR A 191 3.48 -12.23 2.45
CA TYR A 191 3.20 -12.87 3.74
C TYR A 191 3.94 -14.21 3.89
N ALA A 192 3.91 -15.06 2.86
CA ALA A 192 4.59 -16.36 2.87
C ALA A 192 6.13 -16.21 3.02
N THR A 193 6.73 -15.19 2.39
CA THR A 193 8.18 -14.95 2.53
C THR A 193 8.63 -14.61 3.95
N GLY A 194 7.72 -14.13 4.80
CA GLY A 194 7.98 -13.85 6.21
C GLY A 194 8.35 -15.09 7.03
N PHE A 195 7.99 -16.29 6.57
CA PHE A 195 8.32 -17.56 7.24
C PHE A 195 9.70 -18.12 6.86
N ILE A 196 10.39 -17.53 5.87
CA ILE A 196 11.70 -18.02 5.42
C ILE A 196 12.79 -17.56 6.40
N PRO A 197 13.55 -18.46 7.04
CA PRO A 197 14.58 -18.06 7.99
C PRO A 197 15.77 -17.37 7.29
N TYR A 198 16.46 -16.50 8.03
CA TYR A 198 17.67 -15.74 7.62
C TYR A 198 17.47 -14.79 6.41
N ILE A 199 17.42 -15.32 5.19
CA ILE A 199 17.25 -14.54 3.94
C ILE A 199 15.87 -13.86 3.90
N GLY A 200 14.86 -14.49 4.50
CA GLY A 200 13.47 -14.04 4.42
C GLY A 200 13.26 -12.64 4.96
N LYS A 201 14.03 -12.19 5.97
CA LYS A 201 13.86 -10.81 6.50
C LYS A 201 14.19 -9.73 5.47
N LEU A 202 15.32 -9.87 4.76
CA LEU A 202 15.73 -8.91 3.73
C LEU A 202 14.80 -9.00 2.52
N LEU A 203 14.47 -10.22 2.10
CA LEU A 203 13.54 -10.45 1.00
C LEU A 203 12.15 -9.88 1.31
N ASN A 204 11.64 -10.13 2.52
CA ASN A 204 10.36 -9.61 2.98
C ASN A 204 10.38 -8.09 3.08
N PHE A 205 11.47 -7.47 3.55
CA PHE A 205 11.63 -6.00 3.50
C PHE A 205 11.50 -5.46 2.08
N LEU A 206 12.19 -6.06 1.10
CA LEU A 206 12.13 -5.61 -0.29
C LEU A 206 10.74 -5.81 -0.91
N LEU A 207 10.13 -6.98 -0.69
CA LEU A 207 8.79 -7.29 -1.19
C LEU A 207 7.73 -6.38 -0.56
N LEU A 208 7.80 -6.14 0.75
CA LEU A 208 6.95 -5.18 1.46
C LEU A 208 7.15 -3.77 0.92
N SER A 209 8.41 -3.35 0.70
CA SER A 209 8.71 -2.04 0.13
C SER A 209 8.06 -1.88 -1.26
N TRP A 210 8.23 -2.86 -2.16
CA TRP A 210 7.58 -2.83 -3.46
C TRP A 210 6.06 -2.83 -3.36
N MET A 211 5.48 -3.65 -2.49
CA MET A 211 4.03 -3.70 -2.30
C MET A 211 3.47 -2.34 -1.86
N TYR A 212 4.07 -1.72 -0.85
CA TYR A 212 3.62 -0.41 -0.35
C TYR A 212 3.86 0.72 -1.35
N ALA A 213 4.98 0.68 -2.09
CA ALA A 213 5.22 1.63 -3.16
C ALA A 213 4.14 1.48 -4.25
N TYR A 214 3.83 0.26 -4.68
CA TYR A 214 2.78 0.02 -5.68
C TYR A 214 1.42 0.55 -5.20
N TYR A 215 1.02 0.25 -3.96
CA TYR A 215 -0.23 0.78 -3.40
C TYR A 215 -0.28 2.31 -3.38
N CYS A 216 0.82 2.99 -3.08
CA CYS A 216 0.86 4.45 -3.10
C CYS A 216 0.69 5.02 -4.51
N PHE A 217 1.38 4.43 -5.50
CA PHE A 217 1.33 4.89 -6.89
C PHE A 217 0.06 4.47 -7.63
N GLU A 218 -0.61 3.38 -7.20
CA GLU A 218 -1.86 2.92 -7.81
C GLU A 218 -2.92 4.02 -7.80
N TYR A 219 -3.03 4.81 -6.73
CA TYR A 219 -3.94 5.96 -6.69
C TYR A 219 -3.68 6.95 -7.83
N LYS A 220 -2.42 7.33 -8.06
CA LYS A 220 -2.02 8.22 -9.15
C LYS A 220 -2.38 7.62 -10.51
N TRP A 221 -2.02 6.36 -10.73
CA TRP A 221 -2.27 5.68 -11.99
C TRP A 221 -3.75 5.45 -12.28
N ASN A 222 -4.55 5.21 -11.25
CA ASN A 222 -6.00 5.13 -11.35
C ASN A 222 -6.62 6.47 -11.76
N PHE A 223 -6.17 7.60 -11.17
CA PHE A 223 -6.66 8.93 -11.59
C PHE A 223 -6.27 9.28 -13.03
N ASN A 224 -5.09 8.83 -13.46
CA ASN A 224 -4.59 9.00 -14.82
C ASN A 224 -5.09 7.94 -15.82
N GLU A 225 -5.95 7.01 -15.38
CA GLU A 225 -6.51 5.94 -16.21
C GLU A 225 -5.42 5.13 -16.96
N VAL A 226 -4.24 4.97 -16.33
CA VAL A 226 -3.14 4.19 -16.91
C VAL A 226 -3.54 2.72 -16.90
N ALA A 227 -3.44 2.03 -18.03
CA ALA A 227 -3.72 0.60 -18.09
C ALA A 227 -2.75 -0.24 -17.23
N LEU A 228 -3.22 -1.34 -16.64
CA LEU A 228 -2.45 -2.13 -15.68
C LEU A 228 -1.13 -2.68 -16.26
N ASP A 229 -1.14 -3.14 -17.50
CA ASP A 229 0.04 -3.62 -18.21
C ASP A 229 1.17 -2.58 -18.23
N ARG A 230 0.81 -1.31 -18.48
CA ARG A 230 1.76 -0.19 -18.44
C ARG A 230 2.26 0.10 -17.03
N ARG A 231 1.41 -0.02 -16.01
CA ARG A 231 1.81 0.17 -14.61
C ARG A 231 2.84 -0.87 -14.20
N LEU A 232 2.59 -2.14 -14.51
CA LEU A 232 3.49 -3.25 -14.19
C LEU A 232 4.80 -3.14 -14.96
N ASP A 233 4.76 -2.85 -16.27
CA ASP A 233 5.98 -2.67 -17.07
C ASP A 233 6.83 -1.51 -16.56
N TYR A 234 6.18 -0.40 -16.19
CA TYR A 234 6.86 0.73 -15.57
C TYR A 234 7.46 0.36 -14.21
N PHE A 235 6.67 -0.25 -13.32
CA PHE A 235 7.12 -0.62 -11.99
C PHE A 235 8.33 -1.56 -12.03
N GLU A 236 8.23 -2.63 -12.82
CA GLU A 236 9.28 -3.64 -12.96
C GLU A 236 10.52 -3.13 -13.71
N SER A 237 10.37 -2.11 -14.55
CA SER A 237 11.50 -1.44 -15.22
C SER A 237 12.30 -0.54 -14.27
N TYR A 238 11.66 0.05 -13.25
CA TYR A 238 12.29 0.96 -12.28
C TYR A 238 12.20 0.44 -10.85
N TRP A 239 12.26 -0.88 -10.70
CA TRP A 239 12.19 -1.54 -9.41
C TRP A 239 13.11 -0.95 -8.32
N PRO A 240 14.33 -0.41 -8.57
CA PRO A 240 15.14 0.14 -7.48
C PRO A 240 14.54 1.42 -6.92
N PHE A 241 13.99 2.28 -7.79
CA PHE A 241 13.28 3.49 -7.37
C PHE A 241 12.10 3.13 -6.48
N PHE A 242 11.27 2.17 -6.89
CA PHE A 242 10.12 1.75 -6.09
C PHE A 242 10.52 1.04 -4.79
N ALA A 243 11.62 0.28 -4.78
CA ALA A 243 12.17 -0.25 -3.53
C ALA A 243 12.61 0.87 -2.59
N GLY A 244 13.23 1.94 -3.12
CA GLY A 244 13.60 3.14 -2.37
C GLY A 244 12.41 3.86 -1.78
N PHE A 245 11.39 4.11 -2.62
CA PHE A 245 10.16 4.79 -2.22
C PHE A 245 9.40 4.03 -1.13
N GLY A 246 9.33 2.70 -1.23
CA GLY A 246 8.61 1.86 -0.27
C GLY A 246 9.35 1.58 1.03
N SER A 247 10.67 1.78 1.06
CA SER A 247 11.51 1.54 2.24
C SER A 247 11.06 2.31 3.50
N PRO A 248 10.85 3.65 3.45
CA PRO A 248 10.37 4.40 4.59
C PRO A 248 8.92 4.07 4.92
N CYS A 249 8.12 3.59 3.96
CA CYS A 249 6.78 3.09 4.23
C CYS A 249 6.87 1.98 5.26
N VAL A 250 7.63 0.92 5.00
CA VAL A 250 7.54 -0.34 5.78
C VAL A 250 8.48 -0.40 6.99
N LEU A 251 9.25 0.66 7.23
CA LEU A 251 10.28 0.71 8.25
C LEU A 251 9.74 0.43 9.67
N ALA A 252 8.54 0.92 9.98
CA ALA A 252 7.91 0.73 11.30
C ALA A 252 7.76 -0.75 11.68
N ILE A 253 7.51 -1.63 10.70
CA ILE A 253 7.29 -3.06 10.90
C ILE A 253 8.50 -3.74 11.59
N PHE A 254 9.71 -3.19 11.40
CA PHE A 254 10.94 -3.77 11.95
C PHE A 254 11.25 -3.31 13.37
N PHE A 255 10.66 -2.21 13.82
CA PHE A 255 10.95 -1.61 15.13
C PHE A 255 9.83 -1.80 16.14
N PHE A 256 8.61 -2.05 15.70
CA PHE A 256 7.43 -2.08 16.57
C PHE A 256 6.63 -3.38 16.45
N SER A 257 5.81 -3.65 17.48
CA SER A 257 4.88 -4.78 17.45
C SER A 257 3.86 -4.63 16.30
N PRO A 258 3.28 -5.72 15.77
CA PRO A 258 2.38 -5.65 14.61
C PRO A 258 1.26 -4.61 14.75
N LEU A 259 0.69 -4.49 15.94
CA LEU A 259 -0.40 -3.55 16.23
C LEU A 259 0.09 -2.09 16.21
N VAL A 260 1.24 -1.80 16.83
CA VAL A 260 1.84 -0.46 16.83
C VAL A 260 2.31 -0.09 15.42
N SER A 261 2.95 -1.03 14.73
CA SER A 261 3.36 -0.88 13.34
C SER A 261 2.16 -0.50 12.48
N TYR A 262 1.04 -1.22 12.56
CA TYR A 262 -0.18 -0.85 11.83
C TYR A 262 -0.61 0.60 12.10
N GLY A 263 -0.69 1.03 13.37
CA GLY A 263 -1.10 2.39 13.70
C GLY A 263 -0.17 3.45 13.07
N ILE A 264 1.14 3.22 13.11
CA ILE A 264 2.13 4.10 12.48
C ILE A 264 1.97 4.10 10.95
N MET A 265 1.87 2.91 10.35
CA MET A 265 1.66 2.75 8.91
C MET A 265 0.40 3.47 8.45
N ALA A 266 -0.69 3.37 9.21
CA ALA A 266 -1.96 3.98 8.86
C ALA A 266 -1.94 5.52 8.94
N ILE A 267 -1.00 6.10 9.68
CA ILE A 267 -0.76 7.56 9.69
C ILE A 267 0.11 7.97 8.50
N LEU A 268 1.15 7.18 8.22
CA LEU A 268 2.14 7.52 7.19
C LEU A 268 1.65 7.25 5.77
N PHE A 269 0.86 6.20 5.58
CA PHE A 269 0.36 5.78 4.26
C PHE A 269 -0.29 6.91 3.45
N PRO A 270 -1.25 7.70 3.97
CA PRO A 270 -1.84 8.79 3.20
C PRO A 270 -0.82 9.87 2.82
N LEU A 271 0.23 10.08 3.63
CA LEU A 271 1.31 11.01 3.29
C LEU A 271 2.12 10.48 2.10
N PHE A 272 2.44 9.19 2.09
CA PHE A 272 3.15 8.55 0.98
C PHE A 272 2.29 8.47 -0.29
N VAL A 273 0.98 8.30 -0.17
CA VAL A 273 0.06 8.44 -1.32
C VAL A 273 0.12 9.86 -1.89
N LEU A 274 0.19 10.89 -1.05
CA LEU A 274 0.30 12.28 -1.49
C LEU A 274 1.66 12.61 -2.13
N THR A 275 2.77 12.08 -1.61
CA THR A 275 4.07 12.23 -2.28
C THR A 275 4.11 11.48 -3.61
N ALA A 276 3.58 10.25 -3.68
CA ALA A 276 3.49 9.47 -4.92
C ALA A 276 2.65 10.18 -5.98
N THR A 277 1.48 10.72 -5.61
CA THR A 277 0.59 11.46 -6.52
C THR A 277 1.20 12.77 -7.00
N GLY A 278 1.93 13.47 -6.11
CA GLY A 278 2.65 14.70 -6.44
C GLY A 278 3.91 14.48 -7.27
N SER A 279 4.41 13.24 -7.33
CA SER A 279 5.65 12.93 -8.01
C SER A 279 5.58 13.19 -9.51
N GLU A 280 6.58 13.90 -10.01
CA GLU A 280 6.87 14.09 -11.44
C GLU A 280 7.90 13.08 -11.96
N SER A 281 8.22 12.07 -11.14
CA SER A 281 9.25 11.09 -11.45
C SER A 281 9.04 10.41 -12.80
N GLU A 282 7.81 10.23 -13.30
CA GLU A 282 7.57 9.69 -14.66
C GLU A 282 8.22 10.54 -15.78
N GLN A 283 8.32 11.86 -15.59
CA GLN A 283 8.95 12.79 -16.54
C GLN A 283 10.47 12.87 -16.32
N GLU A 284 10.94 12.97 -15.08
CA GLU A 284 12.38 13.05 -14.77
C GLU A 284 13.11 11.70 -14.98
N ILE A 285 12.47 10.60 -14.61
CA ILE A 285 12.97 9.24 -14.84
C ILE A 285 13.12 8.98 -16.34
N SER A 286 12.44 9.69 -17.25
CA SER A 286 12.66 9.52 -18.69
C SER A 286 14.12 9.77 -19.13
N PHE A 287 14.85 10.65 -18.44
CA PHE A 287 16.27 10.91 -18.69
C PHE A 287 17.16 9.81 -18.09
N GLU A 288 16.94 9.46 -16.82
CA GLU A 288 17.68 8.37 -16.16
C GLU A 288 17.34 6.99 -16.77
N LYS A 289 16.16 6.82 -17.39
CA LYS A 289 15.77 5.65 -18.21
C LYS A 289 16.81 5.34 -19.25
N HIS A 290 17.32 6.38 -19.91
CA HIS A 290 18.28 6.19 -20.96
C HIS A 290 19.59 5.65 -20.39
N LYS A 291 20.09 6.21 -19.27
CA LYS A 291 21.28 5.69 -18.60
C LYS A 291 21.05 4.30 -18.01
N TRP A 292 19.88 4.02 -17.45
CA TRP A 292 19.50 2.74 -16.85
C TRP A 292 19.34 1.61 -17.87
N ARG A 293 18.76 1.91 -19.05
CA ARG A 293 18.68 0.95 -20.16
C ARG A 293 20.05 0.74 -20.81
N VAL A 294 20.83 1.81 -21.00
CA VAL A 294 22.25 1.70 -21.43
C VAL A 294 23.06 0.92 -20.38
N ALA A 295 22.65 1.03 -19.12
CA ALA A 295 22.94 0.22 -17.94
C ALA A 295 23.00 -1.31 -18.16
N GLY A 296 22.26 -1.78 -19.16
CA GLY A 296 21.89 -3.19 -19.29
C GLY A 296 21.17 -3.73 -18.05
N VAL A 297 20.55 -2.86 -17.24
CA VAL A 297 19.72 -3.30 -16.12
C VAL A 297 18.31 -3.53 -16.65
N GLY A 298 17.93 -4.81 -16.67
CA GLY A 298 16.66 -5.24 -17.23
C GLY A 298 15.51 -5.12 -16.23
N ARG A 299 14.30 -5.26 -16.78
CA ARG A 299 13.07 -5.41 -16.04
C ARG A 299 13.18 -6.57 -15.05
N LEU A 300 12.81 -6.35 -13.79
CA LEU A 300 12.75 -7.39 -12.77
C LEU A 300 11.29 -7.86 -12.65
N PRO A 301 10.98 -9.12 -12.95
CA PRO A 301 9.59 -9.59 -13.03
C PRO A 301 9.02 -9.88 -11.64
N ILE A 302 8.83 -8.82 -10.85
CA ILE A 302 8.38 -8.84 -9.44
C ILE A 302 7.01 -9.50 -9.30
N PHE A 303 6.10 -9.23 -10.23
CA PHE A 303 4.73 -9.74 -10.19
C PHE A 303 4.55 -11.06 -10.95
N TYR A 304 5.62 -11.72 -11.37
CA TYR A 304 5.53 -12.91 -12.23
C TYR A 304 4.72 -14.05 -11.63
N VAL A 305 4.98 -14.37 -10.36
CA VAL A 305 4.26 -15.45 -9.66
C VAL A 305 2.81 -15.05 -9.48
N ALA A 306 2.58 -13.82 -9.01
CA ALA A 306 1.24 -13.29 -8.79
C ALA A 306 0.42 -13.27 -10.09
N ASP A 307 1.02 -12.87 -11.20
CA ASP A 307 0.39 -12.86 -12.53
C ASP A 307 0.01 -14.27 -12.97
N LYS A 308 0.95 -15.22 -12.90
CA LYS A 308 0.70 -16.62 -13.27
C LYS A 308 -0.44 -17.23 -12.46
N VAL A 309 -0.43 -17.02 -11.15
CA VAL A 309 -1.46 -17.54 -10.25
C VAL A 309 -2.80 -16.84 -10.50
N SER A 310 -2.81 -15.52 -10.69
CA SER A 310 -4.05 -14.77 -10.97
C SER A 310 -4.68 -15.19 -12.29
N MET A 311 -3.88 -15.36 -13.34
CA MET A 311 -4.34 -15.87 -14.63
C MET A 311 -4.89 -17.29 -14.52
N TRP A 312 -4.23 -18.15 -13.74
CA TRP A 312 -4.74 -19.49 -13.45
C TRP A 312 -6.08 -19.42 -12.71
N MET A 313 -6.21 -18.59 -11.67
CA MET A 313 -7.48 -18.41 -10.95
C MET A 313 -8.60 -17.90 -11.85
N LEU A 314 -8.31 -16.93 -12.73
CA LEU A 314 -9.29 -16.42 -13.70
C LEU A 314 -9.72 -17.50 -14.70
N SER A 315 -8.82 -18.42 -15.08
CA SER A 315 -9.18 -19.52 -15.99
C SER A 315 -10.14 -20.55 -15.37
N LEU A 316 -10.27 -20.56 -14.04
CA LEU A 316 -11.21 -21.42 -13.32
C LEU A 316 -12.61 -20.80 -13.23
N LEU A 317 -12.74 -19.49 -13.45
CA LEU A 317 -14.04 -18.85 -13.49
C LEU A 317 -14.76 -19.25 -14.79
N PRO A 318 -15.98 -19.79 -14.72
CA PRO A 318 -16.76 -20.08 -15.91
C PRO A 318 -17.13 -18.75 -16.57
N LEU A 319 -16.33 -18.30 -17.54
CA LEU A 319 -16.72 -17.26 -18.47
C LEU A 319 -17.83 -17.84 -19.34
N GLU A 320 -19.06 -17.45 -19.00
CA GLU A 320 -20.24 -17.73 -19.79
C GLU A 320 -19.95 -17.34 -21.24
N LYS A 321 -19.90 -18.33 -22.14
CA LYS A 321 -19.79 -18.10 -23.59
C LYS A 321 -21.07 -17.43 -24.06
N GLY A 322 -21.16 -16.12 -23.88
CA GLY A 322 -22.09 -15.27 -24.61
C GLY A 322 -21.69 -15.25 -26.07
N ASP A 323 -22.31 -16.16 -26.85
CA ASP A 323 -22.67 -16.05 -28.28
C ASP A 323 -22.64 -17.42 -28.97
N GLN A 324 -23.68 -18.21 -28.71
CA GLN A 324 -24.18 -19.22 -29.67
C GLN A 324 -25.72 -19.19 -29.82
N VAL A 325 -26.40 -18.13 -29.38
CA VAL A 325 -27.85 -17.95 -29.56
C VAL A 325 -28.10 -16.88 -30.62
N HIS A 326 -27.65 -17.11 -31.87
CA HIS A 326 -28.24 -16.39 -33.00
C HIS A 326 -28.33 -17.15 -34.34
N ASP A 327 -27.92 -18.43 -34.42
CA ASP A 327 -27.91 -19.21 -35.69
C ASP A 327 -28.90 -20.40 -35.72
N ARG A 328 -30.08 -20.28 -35.10
CA ARG A 328 -31.15 -21.30 -35.23
C ARG A 328 -32.55 -20.76 -35.54
N LYS A 329 -32.67 -19.59 -36.19
CA LYS A 329 -33.95 -19.08 -36.72
C LYS A 329 -33.91 -18.62 -38.18
N ALA A 330 -32.97 -19.13 -38.96
CA ALA A 330 -32.97 -18.97 -40.41
C ALA A 330 -32.57 -20.29 -41.08
N GLN A 331 -33.43 -21.31 -40.98
CA GLN A 331 -33.43 -22.45 -41.90
C GLN A 331 -34.82 -23.08 -41.94
#